data_AF-A0A2W6CL86-F1
#
_entry.id   AF-A0A2W6CL86-F1
#
_cell.length_a   1.000
_cell.length_b   1.000
_cell.length_c   1.000
_cell.angle_alpha   90.00
_cell.angle_beta   90.00
_cell.angle_gamma   90.00
#
_symmetry.space_group_name_H-M   'P 1'
#
loop_
_entity.id
_entity.type
_entity.pdbx_description
1 polymer ?
#
loop_
_entity_poly.entity_id
_entity_poly.type
_entity_poly.pdbx_seq_one_letter_code
_entity_poly.pdbx_strand_id
1 'polypeptide(L)'
;MAEQVDRIVAATRLPTVLVGIIAWGTRAPVFPLHGWDLHDQRAVIYGTADATAVLTEPGDVARYVMLTAAVERIAVWDDAARAVLARISDQYRESGDLD
;
A
#
# COMPACT_ATOMS: atom_id res chain seq x y z
N MET A 1 -1.38 17.95 1.63
CA MET A 1 -1.69 16.58 1.16
C MET A 1 -1.17 16.30 -0.25
N ALA A 2 -1.46 17.14 -1.26
CA ALA A 2 -0.99 16.95 -2.64
C ALA A 2 0.54 16.69 -2.74
N GLU A 3 1.36 17.49 -2.06
CA GLU A 3 2.82 17.30 -2.04
C GLU A 3 3.26 15.92 -1.50
N GLN A 4 2.53 15.36 -0.53
CA GLN A 4 2.83 14.02 -0.03
C GLN A 4 2.54 12.95 -1.08
N VAL A 5 1.44 13.12 -1.83
CA VAL A 5 1.09 12.23 -2.95
C VAL A 5 2.14 12.34 -4.07
N ASP A 6 2.61 13.55 -4.38
CA ASP A 6 3.67 13.77 -5.37
C ASP A 6 4.98 13.04 -4.97
N ARG A 7 5.31 12.98 -3.68
CA ARG A 7 6.46 12.18 -3.20
C ARG A 7 6.28 10.68 -3.44
N ILE A 8 5.06 10.15 -3.31
CA ILE A 8 4.76 8.75 -3.64
C ILE A 8 4.91 8.55 -5.16
N VAL A 9 4.41 9.47 -5.99
CA VAL A 9 4.59 9.44 -7.45
C VAL A 9 6.08 9.40 -7.81
N ALA A 10 6.91 10.21 -7.16
CA ALA A 10 8.35 10.20 -7.37
C ALA A 10 8.99 8.84 -7.00
N ALA A 11 8.55 8.21 -5.91
CA ALA A 11 9.03 6.89 -5.51
C ALA A 11 8.71 5.80 -6.55
N THR A 12 7.59 5.90 -7.28
CA THR A 12 7.24 4.96 -8.36
C THR A 12 8.22 4.96 -9.54
N ARG A 13 9.13 5.94 -9.61
CA ARG A 13 10.15 6.06 -10.68
C ARG A 13 11.49 5.44 -10.29
N LEU A 14 11.64 4.98 -9.05
CA LEU A 14 12.87 4.33 -8.60
C LEU A 14 12.93 2.89 -9.14
N PRO A 15 14.06 2.45 -9.72
CA PRO A 15 14.15 1.12 -10.35
C PRO A 15 14.07 -0.04 -9.35
N THR A 16 14.24 0.23 -8.05
CA THR A 16 14.22 -0.76 -6.97
C THR A 16 12.91 -0.73 -6.17
N VAL A 17 11.91 0.04 -6.59
CA VAL A 17 10.65 0.24 -5.87
C VAL A 17 9.48 -0.03 -6.80
N LEU A 18 8.57 -0.88 -6.37
CA LEU A 18 7.26 -1.04 -7.00
C LEU A 18 6.20 -0.49 -6.05
N VAL A 19 5.29 0.30 -6.60
CA VAL A 19 4.17 0.88 -5.84
C VAL A 19 2.87 0.44 -6.51
N GLY A 20 2.09 -0.34 -5.78
CA GLY A 20 0.75 -0.75 -6.17
C GLY A 20 -0.30 0.09 -5.44
N ILE A 21 -1.39 0.42 -6.13
CA ILE A 21 -2.51 1.17 -5.57
C ILE A 21 -3.79 0.34 -5.70
N ILE A 22 -4.48 0.12 -4.59
CA ILE A 22 -5.84 -0.43 -4.64
C ILE A 22 -6.80 0.75 -4.82
N ALA A 23 -7.37 0.88 -6.01
CA ALA A 23 -8.24 1.99 -6.33
C ALA A 23 -9.56 1.93 -5.52
N TRP A 24 -10.13 3.09 -5.21
CA TRP A 24 -11.44 3.18 -4.56
C TRP A 24 -12.51 2.41 -5.35
N GLY A 25 -13.36 1.66 -4.66
CA GLY A 25 -14.40 0.82 -5.26
C GLY A 25 -13.93 -0.57 -5.73
N THR A 26 -12.63 -0.89 -5.60
CA THR A 26 -12.14 -2.25 -5.88
C THR A 26 -12.74 -3.25 -4.91
N ARG A 27 -13.31 -4.35 -5.44
CA ARG A 27 -13.82 -5.45 -4.61
C ARG A 27 -12.65 -6.21 -3.98
N ALA A 28 -12.52 -6.11 -2.67
CA ALA A 28 -11.47 -6.81 -1.93
C ALA A 28 -11.96 -8.19 -1.45
N PRO A 29 -11.25 -9.29 -1.78
CA PRO A 29 -11.58 -10.63 -1.28
C PRO A 29 -11.10 -10.84 0.17
N VAL A 30 -10.30 -9.90 0.68
CA VAL A 30 -9.71 -9.92 2.02
C VAL A 30 -9.88 -8.54 2.66
N PHE A 31 -10.02 -8.51 3.99
CA PHE A 31 -10.09 -7.26 4.76
C PHE A 31 -8.93 -7.18 5.76
N PRO A 32 -7.81 -6.53 5.38
CA PRO A 32 -6.75 -6.16 6.30
C PRO A 32 -7.26 -5.35 7.50
N LEU A 33 -6.98 -5.80 8.72
CA LEU A 33 -7.29 -5.01 9.93
C LEU A 33 -6.23 -3.94 10.22
N HIS A 34 -5.02 -4.14 9.70
CA HIS A 34 -3.85 -3.27 9.87
C HIS A 34 -2.89 -3.49 8.70
N GLY A 35 -1.96 -2.55 8.51
CA GLY A 35 -0.83 -2.72 7.59
C GLY A 35 0.25 -3.63 8.16
N TRP A 36 1.05 -4.25 7.30
CA TRP A 36 2.18 -5.09 7.69
C TRP A 36 3.35 -4.92 6.72
N ASP A 37 4.54 -5.24 7.21
CA ASP A 37 5.77 -5.36 6.44
C ASP A 37 6.15 -6.85 6.35
N LEU A 38 6.44 -7.33 5.14
CA LEU A 38 6.90 -8.69 4.89
C LEU A 38 8.35 -8.66 4.41
N HIS A 39 9.25 -9.33 5.13
CA HIS A 39 10.67 -9.39 4.80
C HIS A 39 11.06 -10.81 4.37
N ASP A 40 11.52 -10.95 3.12
CA ASP A 40 12.08 -12.17 2.53
C ASP A 40 11.26 -13.46 2.73
N GLN A 41 9.94 -13.34 2.96
CA GLN A 41 9.09 -14.47 3.37
C GLN A 41 9.61 -15.19 4.62
N ARG A 42 10.26 -14.46 5.53
CA ARG A 42 10.89 -14.97 6.76
C ARG A 42 10.48 -14.21 8.01
N ALA A 43 10.02 -12.97 7.88
CA ALA A 43 9.50 -12.20 8.99
C ALA A 43 8.34 -11.31 8.54
N VAL A 44 7.37 -11.15 9.43
CA VAL A 44 6.27 -10.19 9.29
C VAL A 44 6.28 -9.26 10.49
N ILE A 45 6.18 -7.96 10.24
CA ILE A 45 6.10 -6.95 11.29
C ILE A 45 4.81 -6.16 11.10
N TYR A 46 4.07 -5.93 12.17
CA TYR A 46 2.95 -4.99 12.15
C TYR A 46 2.76 -4.31 13.50
N GLY A 47 2.29 -3.07 13.45
CA GLY A 47 1.89 -2.30 14.62
C GLY A 47 0.39 -2.35 14.85
N THR A 48 -0.02 -2.46 16.10
CA THR A 48 -1.34 -2.08 16.59
C THR A 48 -1.23 -0.75 17.35
N ALA A 49 -2.33 -0.26 17.91
CA ALA A 49 -2.32 0.99 18.69
C ALA A 49 -1.32 0.95 19.86
N ASP A 50 -1.15 -0.20 20.50
CA ASP A 50 -0.44 -0.32 21.77
C ASP A 50 0.85 -1.17 21.68
N ALA A 51 1.07 -1.88 20.58
CA ALA A 51 2.18 -2.84 20.48
C ALA A 51 2.64 -3.09 19.04
N THR A 52 3.86 -3.61 18.91
CA THR A 52 4.38 -4.15 17.64
C THR A 52 4.56 -5.66 17.76
N ALA A 53 4.01 -6.39 16.80
CA ALA A 53 4.23 -7.82 16.66
C ALA A 53 5.34 -8.11 15.64
N VAL A 54 6.20 -9.07 15.96
CA VAL A 54 7.22 -9.61 15.05
C VAL A 54 6.98 -11.12 14.94
N LEU A 55 6.56 -11.58 13.76
CA LEU A 55 6.25 -12.99 13.51
C LEU A 55 7.34 -13.60 12.65
N THR A 56 7.94 -14.68 13.12
CA THR A 56 8.98 -15.44 12.41
C THR A 56 8.65 -16.94 12.31
N GLU A 57 7.58 -17.39 12.96
CA GLU A 57 7.08 -18.76 12.83
C GLU A 57 6.62 -19.02 11.39
N PRO A 58 7.10 -20.09 10.72
CA PRO A 58 6.84 -20.31 9.29
C PRO A 58 5.35 -20.35 8.93
N GLY A 59 4.50 -20.90 9.79
CA GLY A 59 3.05 -20.95 9.55
C GLY A 59 2.39 -19.57 9.56
N ASP A 60 2.84 -18.70 10.46
CA ASP A 60 2.36 -17.33 10.53
C ASP A 60 2.84 -16.49 9.34
N VAL A 61 4.12 -16.63 8.98
CA VAL A 61 4.68 -15.95 7.81
C VAL A 61 3.97 -16.40 6.53
N ALA A 62 3.74 -17.71 6.35
CA ALA A 62 3.06 -18.25 5.16
C ALA A 62 1.64 -17.67 4.99
N ARG A 63 0.90 -17.46 6.09
CA ARG A 63 -0.43 -16.84 6.06
C ARG A 63 -0.37 -15.39 5.55
N TYR A 64 0.61 -14.61 5.98
CA TYR A 64 0.80 -13.24 5.51
C TYR A 64 1.34 -13.18 4.08
N VAL A 65 2.16 -14.15 3.64
CA VAL A 65 2.54 -14.28 2.23
C VAL A 65 1.28 -14.46 1.34
N MET A 66 0.34 -15.31 1.75
CA MET A 66 -0.93 -15.47 1.03
C MET A 66 -1.79 -14.20 1.04
N LEU A 67 -1.79 -13.46 2.17
CA LEU A 67 -2.54 -12.21 2.29
C LEU A 67 -1.94 -11.11 1.40
N THR A 68 -0.60 -10.96 1.39
CA THR A 68 0.12 -10.05 0.49
C THR A 68 -0.24 -10.36 -0.96
N ALA A 69 -0.16 -11.62 -1.39
CA ALA A 69 -0.53 -12.01 -2.75
C ALA A 69 -2.01 -11.71 -3.08
N ALA A 70 -2.92 -11.80 -2.10
CA ALA A 70 -4.32 -11.46 -2.31
C ALA A 70 -4.55 -9.96 -2.52
N VAL A 71 -3.81 -9.12 -1.80
CA VAL A 71 -3.83 -7.66 -1.93
C VAL A 71 -3.16 -7.19 -3.23
N GLU A 72 -2.01 -7.77 -3.57
CA GLU A 72 -1.28 -7.45 -4.80
C GLU A 72 -2.11 -7.73 -6.07
N ARG A 73 -2.89 -8.82 -6.08
CA ARG A 73 -3.77 -9.19 -7.20
C ARG A 73 -4.85 -8.15 -7.53
N ILE A 74 -5.24 -7.32 -6.55
CA ILE A 74 -6.28 -6.30 -6.74
C ILE A 74 -5.70 -4.88 -6.84
N ALA A 75 -4.39 -4.73 -6.77
CA ALA A 75 -3.72 -3.46 -6.96
C ALA A 75 -3.49 -3.18 -8.46
N VAL A 76 -3.56 -1.91 -8.83
CA VAL A 76 -3.04 -1.42 -10.11
C VAL A 76 -1.60 -0.95 -9.92
N TRP A 77 -0.78 -1.10 -10.97
CA TRP A 77 0.66 -0.88 -10.93
C TRP A 77 1.11 0.14 -11.98
N ASP A 78 2.37 0.54 -11.92
CA ASP A 78 3.04 1.37 -12.92
C ASP A 78 2.24 2.63 -13.32
N ASP A 79 1.96 2.81 -14.61
CA ASP A 79 1.27 3.99 -15.13
C ASP A 79 -0.16 4.10 -14.60
N ALA A 80 -0.84 2.97 -14.37
CA ALA A 80 -2.17 2.99 -13.78
C ALA A 80 -2.14 3.46 -12.32
N ALA A 81 -1.15 3.01 -11.54
CA ALA A 81 -0.93 3.52 -10.18
C ALA A 81 -0.62 5.03 -10.20
N ARG A 82 0.27 5.47 -11.09
CA ARG A 82 0.61 6.90 -11.26
C ARG A 82 -0.61 7.74 -11.63
N ALA A 83 -1.48 7.25 -12.51
CA ALA A 83 -2.70 7.95 -12.89
C ALA A 83 -3.67 8.10 -11.69
N VAL A 84 -3.81 7.07 -10.86
CA VAL A 84 -4.63 7.16 -9.64
C VAL A 84 -4.05 8.19 -8.66
N LEU A 85 -2.74 8.15 -8.44
CA LEU A 85 -2.05 9.10 -7.55
C LEU A 85 -2.13 10.54 -8.06
N ALA A 86 -1.93 10.77 -9.36
CA ALA A 86 -2.06 12.10 -9.97
C ALA A 86 -3.46 12.69 -9.74
N ARG A 87 -4.50 11.89 -10.00
CA ARG A 87 -5.89 12.29 -9.74
C ARG A 87 -6.12 12.67 -8.28
N ILE A 88 -5.58 11.91 -7.33
CA ILE A 88 -5.72 12.22 -5.89
C ILE A 88 -4.98 13.53 -5.54
N SER A 89 -3.79 13.74 -6.12
CA SER A 89 -3.01 14.97 -5.91
C SER A 89 -3.79 16.20 -6.41
N ASP A 90 -4.37 16.12 -7.60
CA ASP A 90 -5.19 17.20 -8.18
C ASP A 90 -6.44 17.49 -7.33
N GLN A 91 -7.14 16.44 -6.87
CA GLN A 91 -8.29 16.60 -5.96
C GLN A 91 -7.93 17.35 -4.67
N TYR A 92 -6.75 17.09 -4.09
CA TYR A 92 -6.30 17.81 -2.90
C TYR A 92 -5.91 19.26 -3.18
N ARG A 93 -5.44 19.59 -4.39
CA ARG A 93 -5.18 20.99 -4.78
C ARG A 93 -6.49 21.74 -4.95
N GLU A 94 -7.44 21.15 -5.68
CA GLU A 94 -8.78 21.73 -5.89
C GLU A 94 -9.55 21.92 -4.59
N SER A 95 -9.39 21.01 -3.61
CA SER A 95 -10.06 21.12 -2.31
C SER A 95 -9.39 22.12 -1.36
N GLY A 96 -8.11 22.44 -1.58
CA GLY A 96 -7.36 23.43 -0.79
C GLY A 96 -7.65 24.88 -1.20
N ASP A 97 -8.32 25.10 -2.33
CA ASP A 97 -8.80 26.41 -2.78
C ASP A 97 -10.16 26.81 -2.13
N LEU A 98 -10.66 26.01 -1.17
CA LEU A 98 -11.93 26.24 -0.45
C LEU A 98 -11.75 26.78 0.98
N ASP A 99 -10.54 27.13 1.40
CA ASP A 99 -10.26 27.82 2.68
C ASP A 99 -10.15 29.34 2.51
#